data_AF-E1IGH4-F1
#
_entry.id   AF-E1IGH4-F1
#
_cell.length_a   1.000
_cell.length_b   1.000
_cell.length_c   1.000
_cell.angle_alpha   90.00
_cell.angle_beta   90.00
_cell.angle_gamma   90.00
#
_symmetry.space_group_name_H-M   'P 1'
#
loop_
_entity.id
_entity.type
_entity.pdbx_description
1 polymer ?
#
loop_
_entity_poly.entity_id
_entity_poly.type
_entity_poly.pdbx_seq_one_letter_code
_entity_poly.pdbx_strand_id
1 'polypeptide(L)'
;MLTMTITDRMLTGAIANNPANYDGDGEWRYSIPNKSIYFSRASDPDPNDNAPWFALPSLNPDGSHRMEMAFQHFIKRRWPPSRCAELQRFAERRGWNLAMELRYGGGALEDKEADEWQFVVNRELQRLAQQVRQKIADLPT
;
A
#
# COMPACT_ATOMS: atom_id res chain seq x y z
N MET A 1 -28.33 0.54 15.38
CA MET A 1 -27.26 1.22 14.62
C MET A 1 -26.88 0.30 13.46
N LEU A 2 -26.92 0.79 12.22
CA LEU A 2 -26.48 0.00 11.07
C LEU A 2 -24.96 -0.14 11.15
N THR A 3 -24.45 -1.35 11.39
CA THR A 3 -23.03 -1.64 11.28
C THR A 3 -22.65 -1.48 9.80
N MET A 4 -21.91 -0.43 9.45
CA MET A 4 -21.41 -0.30 8.08
C MET A 4 -20.35 -1.38 7.84
N THR A 5 -20.65 -2.32 6.96
CA THR A 5 -19.68 -3.30 6.47
C THR A 5 -18.57 -2.57 5.70
N ILE A 6 -17.31 -2.77 6.09
CA ILE A 6 -16.15 -2.23 5.36
C ILE A 6 -16.21 -2.71 3.91
N THR A 7 -16.16 -1.78 2.96
CA THR A 7 -16.09 -2.08 1.53
C THR A 7 -14.67 -2.44 1.10
N ASP A 8 -14.52 -3.18 0.00
CA ASP A 8 -13.17 -3.52 -0.52
C ASP A 8 -12.39 -2.27 -0.94
N ARG A 9 -13.07 -1.23 -1.42
CA ARG A 9 -12.46 0.06 -1.73
C ARG A 9 -11.84 0.71 -0.49
N MET A 10 -12.57 0.73 0.63
CA MET A 10 -12.07 1.27 1.90
C MET A 10 -10.87 0.47 2.40
N LEU A 11 -10.96 -0.86 2.39
CA LEU A 11 -9.89 -1.73 2.83
C LEU A 11 -8.64 -1.58 1.97
N THR A 12 -8.81 -1.57 0.65
CA THR A 12 -7.71 -1.39 -0.31
C THR A 12 -7.05 -0.02 -0.15
N GLY A 13 -7.85 1.04 -0.01
CA GLY A 13 -7.35 2.39 0.23
C GLY A 13 -6.55 2.49 1.53
N ALA A 14 -7.03 1.87 2.61
CA ALA A 14 -6.31 1.83 3.89
C ALA A 14 -4.98 1.10 3.75
N ILE A 15 -4.95 -0.08 3.13
CA ILE A 15 -3.71 -0.86 2.93
C ILE A 15 -2.70 -0.12 2.03
N ALA A 16 -3.18 0.51 0.95
CA ALA A 16 -2.32 1.24 0.03
C ALA A 16 -1.64 2.44 0.67
N ASN A 17 -2.33 3.11 1.62
CA ASN A 17 -1.85 4.30 2.32
C ASN A 17 -1.45 4.00 3.77
N ASN A 18 -1.15 2.75 4.11
CA ASN A 18 -0.74 2.38 5.46
C ASN A 18 0.77 2.55 5.63
N PRO A 19 1.24 3.51 6.45
CA PRO A 19 2.66 3.65 6.71
C PRO A 19 3.21 2.46 7.52
N ALA A 20 2.35 1.79 8.31
CA ALA A 20 2.70 0.68 9.21
C ALA A 20 3.84 1.06 10.17
N ASN A 21 3.77 2.28 10.71
CA ASN A 21 4.76 2.86 11.60
C ASN A 21 4.07 3.64 12.71
N TYR A 22 3.50 2.93 13.70
CA TYR A 22 2.71 3.55 14.77
C TYR A 22 3.44 4.65 15.54
N ASP A 23 4.73 4.47 15.82
CA ASP A 23 5.55 5.44 16.57
C ASP A 23 5.89 6.69 15.75
N GLY A 24 5.73 6.63 14.43
CA GLY A 24 5.97 7.73 13.49
C GLY A 24 4.70 8.21 12.81
N ASP A 25 4.60 7.98 11.50
CA ASP A 25 3.54 8.55 10.66
C ASP A 25 2.17 7.90 10.92
N GLY A 26 2.12 6.76 11.60
CA GLY A 26 0.92 6.07 12.04
C GLY A 26 0.66 4.76 11.30
N GLU A 27 -0.49 4.16 11.61
CA GLU A 27 -0.93 2.96 10.93
C GLU A 27 -2.46 2.82 10.88
N TRP A 28 -2.93 2.22 9.79
CA TRP A 28 -4.31 1.77 9.68
C TRP A 28 -4.50 0.46 10.44
N ARG A 29 -5.55 0.41 11.26
CA ARG A 29 -5.92 -0.73 12.12
C ARG A 29 -7.37 -1.12 11.85
N TYR A 30 -7.71 -2.35 12.24
CA TYR A 30 -9.08 -2.85 12.29
C TYR A 30 -9.51 -3.03 13.74
N SER A 31 -10.63 -2.41 14.12
CA SER A 31 -11.29 -2.61 15.41
C SER A 31 -12.18 -3.84 15.33
N ILE A 32 -11.89 -4.86 16.15
CA ILE A 32 -12.66 -6.10 16.20
C ILE A 32 -14.10 -5.85 16.70
N PRO A 33 -14.34 -5.19 17.84
CA PRO A 33 -15.71 -5.01 18.35
C PRO A 33 -16.55 -4.09 17.46
N ASN A 34 -15.94 -3.04 16.90
CA ASN A 34 -16.66 -2.03 16.11
C ASN A 34 -16.76 -2.42 14.62
N LYS A 35 -16.04 -3.46 14.20
CA LYS A 35 -15.98 -3.95 12.81
C LYS A 35 -15.62 -2.85 11.80
N SER A 36 -14.76 -1.92 12.22
CA SER A 36 -14.38 -0.72 11.46
C SER A 36 -12.86 -0.63 11.28
N ILE A 37 -12.44 0.12 10.25
CA ILE A 37 -11.04 0.55 10.10
C ILE A 37 -10.87 1.93 10.73
N TYR A 38 -9.72 2.18 11.32
CA TYR A 38 -9.35 3.47 11.89
C TYR A 38 -7.85 3.70 11.74
N PHE A 39 -7.42 4.95 11.83
CA PHE A 39 -6.00 5.32 11.79
C PHE A 39 -5.56 5.76 13.18
N SER A 40 -4.40 5.32 13.62
CA SER A 40 -3.85 5.71 14.92
C SER A 40 -2.33 5.89 14.82
N ARG A 41 -1.78 6.76 15.66
CA ARG A 41 -0.34 6.98 15.83
C ARG A 41 -0.04 7.32 17.28
N ALA A 42 1.18 7.08 17.74
CA ALA A 42 1.55 7.28 19.15
C ALA A 42 1.32 8.72 19.65
N SER A 43 1.49 9.72 18.78
CA SER A 43 1.25 11.14 19.09
C SER A 43 -0.21 11.56 19.10
N ASP A 44 -1.11 10.74 18.58
CA ASP A 44 -2.54 11.00 18.42
C ASP A 44 -3.31 9.67 18.42
N PRO A 45 -3.41 9.00 19.59
CA PRO A 45 -4.00 7.68 19.69
C PRO A 45 -5.52 7.74 19.53
N ASP A 46 -6.07 6.86 18.69
CA ASP A 46 -7.53 6.73 18.51
C ASP A 46 -8.15 5.99 19.72
N PRO A 47 -9.36 6.39 20.19
CA PRO A 47 -10.05 5.69 21.28
C PRO A 47 -10.20 4.17 21.09
N ASN A 48 -10.27 3.69 19.83
CA ASN A 48 -10.33 2.28 19.48
C ASN A 48 -9.08 1.49 19.88
N ASP A 49 -7.96 2.14 20.20
CA ASP A 49 -6.74 1.50 20.69
C ASP A 49 -6.96 0.78 22.04
N ASN A 50 -8.01 1.17 22.79
CA ASN A 50 -8.35 0.60 24.11
C ASN A 50 -9.17 -0.70 24.04
N ALA A 51 -9.47 -1.21 22.84
CA ALA A 51 -10.22 -2.44 22.63
C ALA A 51 -9.43 -3.40 21.72
N PRO A 52 -9.80 -4.69 21.59
CA PRO A 52 -9.09 -5.59 20.70
C PRO A 52 -9.07 -5.09 19.24
N TRP A 53 -7.87 -5.00 18.67
CA TRP A 53 -7.63 -4.57 17.30
C TRP A 53 -6.50 -5.38 16.66
N PHE A 54 -6.33 -5.22 15.35
CA PHE A 54 -5.10 -5.63 14.67
C PHE A 54 -4.70 -4.62 13.59
N ALA A 55 -3.40 -4.45 13.38
CA ALA A 55 -2.86 -3.61 12.31
C ALA A 55 -3.19 -4.21 10.93
N LEU A 56 -3.61 -3.36 10.00
CA LEU A 56 -3.73 -3.74 8.60
C LEU A 56 -2.32 -3.96 8.01
N PRO A 57 -2.17 -4.80 6.97
CA PRO A 57 -0.93 -4.85 6.23
C PRO A 57 -0.68 -3.53 5.50
N SER A 58 0.55 -3.33 5.05
CA SER A 58 0.94 -2.21 4.19
C SER A 58 1.51 -2.71 2.88
N LEU A 59 1.12 -2.03 1.80
CA LEU A 59 1.74 -2.22 0.48
C LEU A 59 3.21 -1.79 0.49
N ASN A 60 3.50 -0.66 1.13
CA ASN A 60 4.83 -0.05 1.19
C ASN A 60 5.08 0.57 2.57
N PRO A 61 5.48 -0.23 3.58
CA PRO A 61 5.76 0.29 4.91
C PRO A 61 6.84 1.38 4.86
N ASP A 62 6.75 2.36 5.76
CA ASP A 62 7.72 3.46 5.83
C ASP A 62 9.14 2.92 6.00
N GLY A 63 10.07 3.53 5.26
CA GLY A 63 11.50 3.15 5.28
C GLY A 63 11.81 1.77 4.68
N SER A 64 10.82 1.00 4.22
CA SER A 64 11.07 -0.37 3.72
C SER A 64 11.65 -0.44 2.31
N HIS A 65 11.46 0.62 1.50
CA HIS A 65 11.78 0.64 0.07
C HIS A 65 11.18 -0.54 -0.73
N ARG A 66 10.12 -1.19 -0.21
CA ARG A 66 9.58 -2.44 -0.76
C ARG A 66 9.08 -2.25 -2.19
N MET A 67 8.32 -1.19 -2.44
CA MET A 67 7.79 -0.88 -3.76
C MET A 67 8.89 -0.53 -4.77
N GLU A 68 9.90 0.21 -4.33
CA GLU A 68 11.08 0.53 -5.13
C GLU A 68 11.80 -0.76 -5.57
N MET A 69 12.11 -1.65 -4.64
CA MET A 69 12.78 -2.92 -4.96
C MET A 69 11.93 -3.79 -5.89
N ALA A 70 10.61 -3.88 -5.63
CA ALA A 70 9.68 -4.63 -6.48
C ALA A 70 9.67 -4.08 -7.91
N PHE A 71 9.63 -2.76 -8.07
CA PHE A 71 9.67 -2.11 -9.37
C PHE A 71 11.00 -2.35 -10.09
N GLN A 72 12.13 -2.19 -9.40
CA GLN A 72 13.45 -2.48 -9.96
C GLN A 72 13.56 -3.93 -10.47
N HIS A 73 13.01 -4.89 -9.74
CA HIS A 73 12.96 -6.28 -10.19
C HIS A 73 12.00 -6.49 -11.37
N PHE A 74 10.86 -5.81 -11.36
CA PHE A 74 9.88 -5.86 -12.44
C PHE A 74 10.47 -5.36 -13.75
N ILE A 75 11.06 -4.15 -13.77
CA ILE A 75 11.60 -3.56 -15.01
C ILE A 75 12.74 -4.41 -15.59
N LYS A 76 13.62 -4.94 -14.73
CA LYS A 76 14.73 -5.83 -15.13
C LYS A 76 14.27 -7.10 -15.84
N ARG A 77 13.07 -7.60 -15.52
CA ARG A 77 12.50 -8.81 -16.12
C ARG A 77 11.63 -8.52 -17.34
N ARG A 78 10.94 -7.37 -17.32
CA ARG A 78 9.85 -7.07 -18.26
C ARG A 78 10.29 -6.24 -19.45
N TRP A 79 11.26 -5.35 -19.27
CA TRP A 79 11.63 -4.31 -20.24
C TRP A 79 13.08 -4.44 -20.71
N PRO A 80 13.43 -3.86 -21.88
CA PRO A 80 14.79 -3.88 -22.39
C PRO A 80 15.81 -3.23 -21.43
N PRO A 81 17.08 -3.67 -21.42
CA PRO A 81 18.11 -3.10 -20.56
C PRO A 81 18.32 -1.58 -20.75
N SER A 82 18.18 -1.08 -21.99
CA SER A 82 18.25 0.35 -22.28
C SER A 82 17.18 1.15 -21.53
N ARG A 83 15.93 0.66 -21.55
CA ARG A 83 14.82 1.30 -20.85
C ARG A 83 15.01 1.26 -19.33
N CYS A 84 15.51 0.14 -18.80
CA CYS A 84 15.86 0.03 -17.39
C CYS A 84 16.91 1.08 -16.98
N ALA A 85 17.94 1.28 -17.81
CA ALA A 85 18.99 2.26 -17.55
C ALA A 85 18.46 3.72 -17.59
N GLU A 86 17.52 4.02 -18.48
CA GLU A 86 16.84 5.33 -18.50
C GLU A 86 16.06 5.60 -17.21
N LEU A 87 15.28 4.63 -16.75
CA LEU A 87 14.50 4.74 -15.52
C LEU A 87 15.41 4.86 -14.29
N GLN A 88 16.52 4.14 -14.27
CA GLN A 88 17.52 4.27 -13.21
C GLN A 88 18.13 5.68 -13.18
N ARG A 89 18.56 6.22 -14.32
CA ARG A 89 19.07 7.62 -14.41
C ARG A 89 18.00 8.66 -14.08
N PHE A 90 16.73 8.36 -14.34
CA PHE A 90 15.64 9.22 -13.91
C PHE A 90 15.52 9.18 -12.38
N ALA A 91 15.46 7.98 -11.79
CA ALA A 91 15.34 7.78 -10.36
C ALA A 91 16.52 8.39 -9.56
N GLU A 92 17.75 8.28 -10.08
CA GLU A 92 18.93 8.93 -9.49
C GLU A 92 18.79 10.46 -9.37
N ARG A 93 18.02 11.08 -10.28
CA ARG A 93 17.80 12.54 -10.28
C ARG A 93 16.54 12.98 -9.57
N ARG A 94 15.50 12.15 -9.57
CA ARG A 94 14.12 12.54 -9.20
C ARG A 94 13.49 11.65 -8.13
N GLY A 95 14.14 10.56 -7.75
CA GLY A 95 13.63 9.56 -6.83
C GLY A 95 12.84 8.45 -7.52
N TRP A 96 12.85 7.26 -6.91
CA TRP A 96 12.10 6.10 -7.41
C TRP A 96 10.59 6.28 -7.30
N ASN A 97 10.12 7.06 -6.34
CA ASN A 97 8.71 7.43 -6.22
C ASN A 97 8.19 8.06 -7.52
N LEU A 98 8.95 8.96 -8.16
CA LEU A 98 8.55 9.54 -9.45
C LEU A 98 8.87 8.62 -10.64
N ALA A 99 9.89 7.78 -10.54
CA ALA A 99 10.24 6.85 -11.62
C ALA A 99 9.15 5.79 -11.87
N MET A 100 8.32 5.50 -10.87
CA MET A 100 7.20 4.57 -10.93
C MET A 100 5.89 5.21 -11.41
N GLU A 101 5.88 6.52 -11.65
CA GLU A 101 4.68 7.28 -11.98
C GLU A 101 4.58 7.59 -13.47
N LEU A 102 3.36 7.89 -13.91
CA LEU A 102 3.06 8.25 -15.29
C LEU A 102 3.72 9.58 -15.68
N ARG A 103 4.27 9.64 -16.90
CA ARG A 103 5.01 10.79 -17.42
C ARG A 103 4.21 12.08 -17.46
N TYR A 104 2.90 12.02 -17.75
CA TYR A 104 2.03 13.21 -17.74
C TYR A 104 1.91 13.84 -16.34
N GLY A 105 2.11 13.07 -15.27
CA GLY A 105 2.17 13.56 -13.89
C GLY A 105 3.57 14.00 -13.44
N GLY A 106 4.54 14.09 -14.35
CA GLY A 106 5.94 14.37 -14.03
C GLY A 106 6.77 13.13 -13.67
N GLY A 107 6.21 11.93 -13.86
CA GLY A 107 6.92 10.67 -13.70
C GLY A 107 7.74 10.25 -14.92
N ALA A 108 8.11 8.97 -14.98
CA ALA A 108 8.98 8.43 -16.02
C ALA A 108 8.30 7.45 -16.97
N LEU A 109 7.15 6.89 -16.59
CA LEU A 109 6.49 5.80 -17.31
C LEU A 109 5.61 6.31 -18.45
N GLU A 110 5.65 5.61 -19.58
CA GLU A 110 4.63 5.74 -20.63
C GLU A 110 3.32 5.07 -20.20
N ASP A 111 2.19 5.39 -20.87
CA ASP A 111 0.86 4.88 -20.50
C ASP A 111 0.84 3.36 -20.33
N LYS A 112 1.37 2.63 -21.33
CA LYS A 112 1.44 1.17 -21.29
C LYS A 112 2.34 0.65 -20.16
N GLU A 113 3.44 1.34 -19.88
CA GLU A 113 4.38 0.94 -18.83
C GLU A 113 3.75 1.14 -17.44
N ALA A 114 3.04 2.25 -17.25
CA ALA A 114 2.28 2.53 -16.05
C ALA A 114 1.15 1.51 -15.85
N ASP A 115 0.41 1.16 -16.91
CA ASP A 115 -0.64 0.13 -16.83
C ASP A 115 -0.09 -1.24 -16.42
N GLU A 116 1.03 -1.66 -17.03
CA GLU A 116 1.68 -2.92 -16.68
C GLU A 116 2.17 -2.94 -15.22
N TRP A 117 2.72 -1.82 -14.74
CA TRP A 117 3.14 -1.70 -13.36
C TRP A 117 1.95 -1.68 -12.39
N GLN A 118 0.92 -0.89 -12.69
CA GLN A 118 -0.29 -0.77 -11.88
C GLN A 118 -1.02 -2.10 -11.76
N PHE A 119 -0.97 -2.95 -12.79
CA PHE A 119 -1.50 -4.32 -12.70
C PHE A 119 -0.82 -5.13 -11.60
N VAL A 120 0.51 -5.05 -11.48
CA VAL A 120 1.28 -5.74 -10.43
C VAL A 120 0.89 -5.21 -9.05
N VAL A 121 0.80 -3.88 -8.91
CA VAL A 121 0.39 -3.21 -7.67
C VAL A 121 -1.02 -3.62 -7.24
N ASN A 122 -1.98 -3.55 -8.16
CA ASN A 122 -3.37 -3.91 -7.90
C ASN A 122 -3.52 -5.38 -7.49
N ARG A 123 -2.75 -6.28 -8.11
CA ARG A 123 -2.75 -7.70 -7.74
C ARG A 123 -2.24 -7.92 -6.31
N GLU A 124 -1.19 -7.21 -5.90
CA GLU A 124 -0.68 -7.30 -4.53
C GLU A 124 -1.67 -6.70 -3.53
N LEU A 125 -2.29 -5.56 -3.83
CA LEU A 125 -3.33 -4.96 -3.01
C LEU A 125 -4.52 -5.91 -2.82
N GLN A 126 -4.98 -6.57 -3.88
CA GLN A 126 -6.05 -7.58 -3.80
C GLN A 126 -5.66 -8.75 -2.89
N ARG A 127 -4.43 -9.25 -3.01
CA ARG A 127 -3.91 -10.32 -2.16
C ARG A 127 -3.91 -9.92 -0.68
N LEU A 128 -3.42 -8.71 -0.37
CA LEU A 128 -3.40 -8.16 0.99
C LEU A 128 -4.81 -7.94 1.54
N ALA A 129 -5.72 -7.40 0.74
CA ALA A 129 -7.11 -7.23 1.12
C ALA A 129 -7.79 -8.58 1.43
N GLN A 130 -7.56 -9.60 0.60
CA GLN A 130 -8.07 -10.96 0.84
C GLN A 130 -7.52 -11.55 2.15
N GLN A 131 -6.23 -11.32 2.45
CA GLN A 131 -5.64 -11.75 3.72
C GLN A 131 -6.34 -11.12 4.93
N VAL A 132 -6.66 -9.83 4.87
CA VAL A 132 -7.42 -9.15 5.93
C VAL A 132 -8.84 -9.71 6.03
N ARG A 133 -9.52 -9.93 4.90
CA ARG A 133 -10.87 -10.51 4.88
C ARG A 133 -10.90 -11.89 5.54
N GLN A 134 -9.92 -12.74 5.22
CA GLN A 134 -9.78 -14.04 5.85
C GLN A 134 -9.59 -13.90 7.36
N LYS A 135 -8.67 -13.01 7.79
CA LYS A 135 -8.44 -12.74 9.20
C LYS A 135 -9.69 -12.26 9.94
N ILE A 136 -10.53 -11.44 9.30
CA ILE A 136 -11.82 -10.99 9.86
C ILE A 136 -12.81 -12.16 9.96
N ALA A 137 -12.87 -13.02 8.95
CA ALA A 137 -13.76 -14.18 8.93
C ALA A 137 -13.39 -15.22 9.99
N ASP A 138 -12.11 -15.30 10.35
CA ASP A 138 -11.59 -16.20 11.37
C ASP A 138 -11.78 -15.68 12.81
N LEU A 139 -12.30 -14.45 12.99
CA LEU A 139 -12.58 -13.91 14.32
C LEU A 139 -13.76 -14.63 14.98
N PRO A 140 -13.69 -14.93 16.28
CA PRO A 140 -14.81 -15.50 17.01
C PRO A 140 -16.02 -14.54 16.98
N THR A 141 -17.17 -15.05 16.55
CA THR A 141 -18.47 -14.36 16.58
C THR A 141 -18.97 -14.11 17.99
#